data_AF-A0A6L2PJ81-F1
#
_entry.id   AF-A0A6L2PJ81-F1
#
_cell.length_a   1.000
_cell.length_b   1.000
_cell.length_c   1.000
_cell.angle_alpha   90.00
_cell.angle_beta   90.00
_cell.angle_gamma   90.00
#
_symmetry.space_group_name_H-M   'P 1'
#
loop_
_entity.id
_entity.type
_entity.pdbx_description
1 polymer ?
#
loop_
_entity_poly.entity_id
_entity_poly.type
_entity_poly.pdbx_seq_one_letter_code
_entity_poly.pdbx_strand_id
1 'polypeptide(L)' 'FHLSVALKDAIRGKRFGSDEEVIGEVKKWLRVKNSNWYKKGIDARVSRWRKALKVYGHYVEK' A
#
# COMPACT_ATOMS: atom_id res chain seq x y z
N PHE A 1 3.28 -4.05 -0.74
CA PHE A 1 3.71 -3.45 -2.01
C PHE A 1 2.79 -2.34 -2.49
N HIS A 2 1.46 -2.45 -2.33
CA HIS A 2 0.53 -1.44 -2.84
C HIS A 2 0.03 -0.48 -1.75
N LEU A 3 -1.01 -0.87 -1.00
CA LEU A 3 -1.74 0.04 -0.11
C LEU A 3 -0.86 0.61 1.01
N SER A 4 -0.28 -0.24 1.85
CA SER A 4 0.48 0.22 3.02
C SER A 4 1.76 0.99 2.63
N VAL A 5 2.36 0.68 1.47
CA VAL A 5 3.55 1.40 0.98
C VAL A 5 3.14 2.80 0.54
N ALA A 6 2.12 2.90 -0.31
CA ALA A 6 1.61 4.19 -0.78
C ALA A 6 1.07 5.05 0.37
N LEU A 7 0.44 4.44 1.38
CA LEU A 7 -0.02 5.16 2.57
C LEU A 7 1.17 5.67 3.39
N LYS A 8 2.17 4.80 3.66
CA LYS A 8 3.40 5.19 4.35
C LYS A 8 4.09 6.37 3.67
N ASP A 9 4.17 6.36 2.34
CA ASP A 9 4.75 7.47 1.57
C ASP A 9 3.92 8.76 1.71
N ALA A 10 2.59 8.66 1.68
CA ALA A 10 1.70 9.82 1.78
C ALA A 10 1.69 10.49 3.17
N ILE A 11 2.02 9.74 4.22
CA ILE A 11 2.11 10.24 5.60
C ILE A 11 3.56 10.40 6.08
N ARG A 12 4.55 10.08 5.22
CA ARG A 12 5.97 10.17 5.57
C ARG A 12 6.32 11.61 5.95
N GLY A 13 7.02 11.77 7.07
CA GLY A 13 7.47 13.08 7.54
C GLY A 13 6.37 13.95 8.16
N LYS A 14 5.12 13.48 8.21
CA LYS A 14 4.05 14.15 8.95
C LYS A 14 4.10 13.72 10.42
N ARG A 15 4.06 14.70 11.32
CA ARG A 15 3.82 14.47 12.75
C ARG A 15 2.39 14.86 13.05
N PHE A 16 1.63 13.92 13.62
CA PHE A 16 0.26 14.15 14.07
C PHE A 16 0.26 14.44 15.58
N GLY A 17 -0.61 15.35 16.02
CA GLY A 17 -0.76 15.75 17.42
C GLY A 17 -1.71 14.85 18.21
N SER A 18 -2.57 14.08 17.55
CA SER A 18 -3.45 13.10 18.18
C SER A 18 -3.82 11.93 17.27
N ASP A 19 -4.44 10.89 17.86
CA ASP A 19 -4.94 9.74 17.13
C ASP A 19 -6.09 10.12 16.18
N GLU A 20 -6.95 11.05 16.60
CA GLU A 20 -8.06 11.54 15.77
C GLU A 20 -7.56 12.23 14.50
N GLU A 21 -6.45 12.97 14.60
CA GLU A 21 -5.84 13.64 13.46
C GLU A 21 -5.32 12.64 12.42
N VAL A 22 -4.55 11.63 12.85
CA VAL A 22 -4.05 10.59 11.94
C VAL A 22 -5.19 9.75 11.37
N ILE A 23 -6.20 9.40 12.16
CA ILE A 23 -7.39 8.69 11.69
C ILE A 23 -8.11 9.50 10.62
N GLY A 24 -8.27 10.81 10.84
CA GLY A 24 -8.89 11.73 9.89
C GLY A 24 -8.14 11.80 8.56
N GLU A 25 -6.83 11.98 8.61
CA GLU A 25 -5.96 12.06 7.42
C GLU A 25 -5.96 10.74 6.64
N VAL A 26 -5.81 9.61 7.33
CA VAL A 26 -5.84 8.28 6.68
C VAL A 26 -7.19 8.01 6.03
N LYS A 27 -8.31 8.35 6.70
CA LYS A 27 -9.66 8.21 6.13
C LYS A 27 -9.84 9.06 4.87
N LYS A 28 -9.39 10.32 4.89
CA LYS A 28 -9.42 11.20 3.70
C LYS A 28 -8.59 10.60 2.56
N TRP A 29 -7.37 10.15 2.86
CA TRP A 29 -6.48 9.58 1.86
C TRP A 29 -7.04 8.31 1.20
N LEU A 30 -7.71 7.45 1.97
CA LEU A 30 -8.36 6.23 1.44
C LEU A 30 -9.56 6.57 0.53
N ARG A 31 -10.37 7.57 0.90
CA ARG A 31 -11.59 7.95 0.17
C ARG A 31 -11.32 8.56 -1.19
N VAL A 32 -10.18 9.23 -1.38
CA VAL A 32 -9.82 9.81 -2.69
C VAL A 32 -9.33 8.76 -3.70
N LYS A 33 -9.07 7.52 -3.28
CA LYS A 33 -8.66 6.44 -4.21
C LYS A 33 -9.88 5.89 -4.92
N ASN A 34 -9.81 5.83 -6.25
CA ASN A 34 -10.83 5.16 -7.05
C ASN A 34 -10.74 3.63 -6.94
N SER A 35 -11.83 2.94 -7.30
CA SER A 35 -11.92 1.47 -7.26
C SER A 35 -10.83 0.78 -8.09
N ASN A 36 -10.48 1.34 -9.26
CA ASN A 36 -9.43 0.80 -10.12
C ASN A 36 -8.05 0.81 -9.44
N TRP A 37 -7.77 1.76 -8.57
CA TRP A 37 -6.52 1.80 -7.83
C TRP A 37 -6.39 0.59 -6.89
N TYR A 38 -7.46 0.21 -6.19
CA TYR A 38 -7.47 -1.01 -5.36
C TYR A 38 -7.38 -2.27 -6.22
N LYS A 39 -8.14 -2.32 -7.33
CA LYS A 39 -8.10 -3.43 -8.29
C LYS A 39 -6.69 -3.69 -8.80
N LYS A 40 -5.94 -2.64 -9.19
CA LYS A 40 -4.52 -2.77 -9.61
C LYS A 40 -3.65 -3.45 -8.55
N GLY A 41 -3.82 -3.09 -7.28
CA GLY A 41 -3.10 -3.73 -6.18
C GLY A 41 -3.44 -5.21 -6.00
N ILE A 42 -4.71 -5.56 -6.19
CA ILE A 42 -5.20 -6.95 -6.09
C ILE A 42 -4.71 -7.79 -7.26
N ASP A 43 -4.78 -7.26 -8.49
CA ASP A 43 -4.41 -7.95 -9.73
C ASP A 43 -2.89 -8.21 -9.81
N ALA A 44 -2.08 -7.29 -9.25
CA ALA A 44 -0.64 -7.45 -9.16
C ALA A 44 -0.18 -8.65 -8.31
N ARG A 45 -1.07 -9.33 -7.56
CA ARG A 45 -0.73 -10.55 -6.81
C ARG A 45 -0.33 -11.70 -7.73
N VAL A 46 -0.99 -11.83 -8.89
CA VAL A 46 -0.71 -12.93 -9.84
C VAL A 46 0.73 -12.85 -10.35
N SER A 47 1.21 -11.65 -10.73
CA SER A 47 2.58 -11.48 -11.21
C SER A 47 3.60 -11.71 -10.08
N ARG A 48 3.29 -11.29 -8.85
CA ARG A 48 4.16 -11.48 -7.69
C ARG A 48 4.28 -12.94 -7.28
N TRP A 49 3.21 -13.72 -7.32
CA TRP A 49 3.28 -15.16 -7.08
C TRP A 49 4.13 -15.88 -8.12
N ARG A 50 4.00 -15.52 -9.41
CA ARG A 50 4.89 -16.04 -10.46
C ARG A 50 6.35 -15.69 -10.19
N LYS A 51 6.65 -14.47 -9.71
CA LYS A 51 8.01 -14.06 -9.33
C LYS A 51 8.54 -14.89 -8.17
N ALA A 52 7.72 -15.13 -7.14
CA ALA A 52 8.10 -15.95 -5.97
C ALA A 52 8.43 -17.39 -6.37
N LEU A 53 7.65 -18.01 -7.26
CA LEU A 53 7.93 -19.35 -7.79
C LEU A 53 9.27 -19.40 -8.54
N LYS A 54 9.57 -18.39 -9.35
CA LYS A 54 10.83 -18.30 -10.12
C LYS A 54 12.08 -18.21 -9.25
N VAL A 55 11.96 -17.73 -8.02
CA VAL A 55 13.08 -17.64 -7.08
C VAL A 55 12.96 -18.64 -5.94
N TYR A 56 12.26 -19.76 -6.16
CA TYR A 56 12.13 -20.84 -5.17
C TYR A 56 11.62 -20.36 -3.80
N GLY A 57 10.72 -19.37 -3.80
CA GLY A 57 10.15 -18.82 -2.56
C GLY A 57 11.07 -17.86 -1.81
N HIS A 58 12.28 -17.57 -2.32
CA HIS A 58 13.09 -16.50 -1.76
C HIS A 58 12.41 -15.14 -1.90
N TYR A 59 12.75 -14.22 -0.99
CA TYR A 59 12.31 -12.84 -1.13
C TYR A 59 12.92 -12.23 -2.39
N VAL A 60 12.05 -11.66 -3.22
CA VAL A 60 12.41 -10.93 -4.43
C VAL A 60 12.25 -9.44 -4.12
N GLU A 61 13.36 -8.82 -3.71
CA GLU A 61 13.59 -7.39 -3.41
C GLU A 61 13.53 -6.94 -1.94
N LYS A 62 14.38 -5.93 -1.67
CA LYS A 62 14.53 -5.11 -0.46
C LYS A 62 13.47 -4.00 -0.41
#